data_AF-A0A9J7MZZ2-F1
#
_entry.id   AF-A0A9J7MZZ2-F1
#
_cell.length_a   1.000
_cell.length_b   1.000
_cell.length_c   1.000
_cell.angle_alpha   90.00
_cell.angle_beta   90.00
_cell.angle_gamma   90.00
#
_symmetry.space_group_name_H-M   'P 1'
#
loop_
_entity.id
_entity.type
_entity.pdbx_description
1 polymer ?
#
loop_
_entity_poly.entity_id
_entity_poly.type
_entity_poly.pdbx_seq_one_letter_code
_entity_poly.pdbx_strand_id
1 'polypeptide(L)'
;MSVLSLVLTCCLLGAVIFLAVKVSHLQLSVNQLDEKTDGMLGVNTTNLRHKSNVRANTTNTKGDVRPSDVDEDLDFGIIRPYTRRWRKDLQCGKQYPMEDGSPAECDPDSYHPCCSLHGWCDRTPKHCECTGCIDFRKGPI
;
A
#
# COMPACT_ATOMS: atom_id res chain seq x y z
N MET A 1 12.75 17.80 65.86
CA MET A 1 11.73 17.58 64.82
C MET A 1 10.44 18.21 65.30
N SER A 2 10.04 19.35 64.73
CA SER A 2 8.84 20.06 65.19
C SER A 2 7.58 19.29 64.81
N VAL A 3 6.59 19.24 65.72
CA VAL A 3 5.26 18.68 65.44
C VAL A 3 4.63 19.29 64.18
N LEU A 4 4.98 20.54 63.88
CA LEU A 4 4.55 21.25 62.67
C LEU A 4 5.10 20.60 61.39
N SER A 5 6.36 20.14 61.41
CA SER A 5 6.96 19.44 60.27
C SER A 5 6.29 18.10 60.02
N LEU A 6 5.94 17.36 61.09
CA LEU A 6 5.24 16.08 60.96
C LEU A 6 3.83 16.26 60.36
N VAL A 7 3.08 17.26 60.85
CA VAL A 7 1.76 17.62 60.32
C VAL A 7 1.87 18.01 58.84
N LEU A 8 2.83 18.85 58.48
CA LEU A 8 3.03 19.29 57.10
C LEU A 8 3.38 18.13 56.16
N THR A 9 4.27 17.22 56.59
CA THR A 9 4.59 16.02 55.80
C THR A 9 3.37 15.12 55.61
N CYS A 10 2.55 14.92 56.64
CA CYS A 10 1.34 14.10 56.57
C CYS A 10 0.30 14.71 55.61
N CYS A 11 0.11 16.03 55.65
CA CYS A 11 -0.77 16.73 54.71
C CYS A 11 -0.31 16.59 53.25
N LEU A 12 1.00 16.71 53.00
CA LEU A 12 1.56 16.55 51.66
C LEU A 12 1.40 15.11 51.14
N LEU A 13 1.67 14.11 51.99
CA LEU A 13 1.42 12.70 51.67
C LEU A 13 -0.05 12.42 51.33
N GLY A 14 -0.98 12.97 52.11
CA GLY A 14 -2.42 12.84 51.85
C GLY A 14 -2.85 13.49 50.53
N ALA A 15 -2.36 14.70 50.24
CA ALA A 15 -2.65 15.40 49.00
C ALA A 15 -2.11 14.64 47.77
N VAL A 16 -0.88 14.10 47.86
CA VAL A 16 -0.27 13.30 46.79
C VAL A 16 -1.06 12.03 46.52
N ILE A 17 -1.49 11.31 47.55
CA ILE A 17 -2.31 10.10 47.40
C ILE A 17 -3.66 10.43 46.76
N PHE A 18 -4.32 11.51 47.20
CA PHE A 18 -5.60 11.93 46.63
C PHE A 18 -5.48 12.31 45.15
N LEU A 19 -4.43 13.07 44.78
CA LEU A 19 -4.12 13.41 43.39
C LEU A 19 -3.84 12.16 42.57
N ALA A 20 -3.06 11.20 43.08
CA ALA A 20 -2.75 9.96 42.37
C ALA A 20 -4.00 9.11 42.09
N VAL A 21 -4.92 9.00 43.05
CA VAL A 21 -6.19 8.28 42.88
C VAL A 21 -7.09 8.98 41.86
N LYS A 22 -7.20 10.32 41.92
CA LYS A 22 -7.97 11.11 40.94
C LYS A 22 -7.37 11.03 39.54
N VAL A 23 -6.05 11.11 39.41
CA VAL A 23 -5.35 10.93 38.12
C VAL A 23 -5.58 9.53 37.58
N SER A 24 -5.48 8.48 38.41
CA SER A 24 -5.75 7.10 37.99
C SER A 24 -7.19 6.91 37.49
N HIS A 25 -8.15 7.56 38.14
CA HIS A 25 -9.56 7.55 37.71
C HIS A 25 -9.81 8.40 36.45
N LEU A 26 -9.07 9.51 36.26
CA LEU A 26 -9.10 10.29 35.03
C LEU A 26 -8.48 9.53 33.85
N GLN A 27 -7.37 8.81 34.08
CA GLN A 27 -6.71 7.96 33.08
C GLN A 27 -7.64 6.85 32.57
N LEU A 28 -8.45 6.25 33.46
CA LEU A 28 -9.51 5.30 33.10
C LEU A 28 -10.58 5.91 32.17
N SER A 29 -10.88 7.20 32.31
CA SER A 29 -11.85 7.90 31.47
C SER A 29 -11.27 8.42 30.17
N VAL A 30 -9.96 8.73 30.12
CA VAL A 30 -9.26 9.16 28.90
C VAL A 30 -9.10 7.98 27.94
N ASN A 31 -8.70 6.81 28.44
CA ASN A 31 -8.52 5.58 27.64
C ASN A 31 -9.80 5.07 26.91
N GLN A 32 -10.97 5.66 27.18
CA GLN A 32 -12.23 5.33 26.51
C GLN A 32 -12.58 6.31 25.36
N LEU A 33 -11.77 7.34 25.13
CA LEU A 33 -11.97 8.34 24.07
C LEU A 33 -10.92 8.24 22.93
N ASP A 34 -9.91 7.38 23.06
CA ASP A 34 -8.85 7.18 22.07
C ASP A 34 -9.34 6.43 20.81
N GLU A 35 -10.51 5.77 20.83
CA GLU A 35 -11.01 4.98 19.69
C GLU A 35 -11.73 5.82 18.61
N LYS A 36 -11.56 7.14 18.56
CA LYS A 36 -12.26 7.96 17.53
C LYS A 36 -11.47 9.04 16.81
N THR A 37 -10.15 9.20 17.03
CA THR A 37 -9.40 10.24 16.30
C THR A 37 -7.95 9.87 16.02
N ASP A 38 -7.73 8.96 15.07
CA ASP A 38 -6.49 8.93 14.26
C ASP A 38 -6.84 8.63 12.80
N GLY A 39 -7.85 9.35 12.31
CA GLY A 39 -7.88 9.77 10.92
C GLY A 39 -7.02 11.02 10.78
N MET A 40 -5.96 10.89 9.99
CA MET A 40 -5.17 11.96 9.34
C MET A 40 -3.78 12.28 9.94
N LEU A 41 -2.78 11.59 9.36
CA LEU A 41 -1.33 11.85 9.30
C LEU A 41 -0.49 11.73 10.59
N GLY A 42 0.35 10.69 10.63
CA GLY A 42 1.58 10.71 11.44
C GLY A 42 2.25 9.36 11.60
N VAL A 43 3.04 8.94 10.62
CA VAL A 43 3.93 7.78 10.69
C VAL A 43 4.72 7.78 12.00
N ASN A 44 4.62 6.71 12.80
CA ASN A 44 5.55 6.45 13.90
C ASN A 44 6.06 5.01 13.87
N THR A 45 7.32 4.89 13.48
CA THR A 45 8.15 3.69 13.55
C THR A 45 8.39 3.29 15.00
N THR A 46 7.88 2.15 15.46
CA THR A 46 8.59 1.23 16.36
C THR A 46 7.79 -0.07 16.57
N ASN A 47 8.43 -1.21 16.26
CA ASN A 47 8.06 -2.56 16.72
C ASN A 47 6.98 -3.34 15.94
N LEU A 48 7.36 -3.87 14.78
CA LEU A 48 6.92 -5.21 14.37
C LEU A 48 8.08 -6.18 14.55
N ARG A 49 8.19 -6.73 15.77
CA ARG A 49 8.97 -7.94 16.05
C ARG A 49 8.23 -9.13 15.43
N HIS A 50 8.17 -9.22 14.10
CA HIS A 50 7.89 -10.48 13.41
C HIS A 50 9.20 -11.26 13.36
N LYS A 51 9.39 -12.10 14.38
CA LYS A 51 10.41 -13.15 14.37
C LYS A 51 9.94 -14.23 13.41
N SER A 52 9.90 -13.92 12.11
CA SER A 52 9.63 -14.89 11.07
C SER A 52 10.93 -15.62 10.80
N ASN A 53 11.06 -16.82 11.39
CA ASN A 53 12.02 -17.83 10.98
C ASN A 53 11.64 -18.29 9.56
N VAL A 54 11.85 -17.43 8.57
CA VAL A 54 11.78 -17.83 7.17
C VAL A 54 13.21 -18.11 6.78
N ARG A 55 13.55 -19.40 6.76
CA ARG A 55 14.62 -19.88 5.90
C ARG A 55 14.28 -19.39 4.49
N ALA A 56 14.94 -18.32 4.07
CA ALA A 56 14.87 -17.83 2.70
C ALA A 56 15.33 -18.98 1.80
N ASN A 57 14.38 -19.72 1.24
CA ASN A 57 14.67 -20.57 0.11
C ASN A 57 14.60 -19.63 -1.08
N THR A 58 15.73 -19.00 -1.41
CA THR A 58 15.86 -18.20 -2.63
C THR A 58 15.73 -19.16 -3.81
N THR A 59 14.51 -19.47 -4.20
CA THR A 59 14.26 -19.99 -5.53
C THR A 59 14.48 -18.82 -6.48
N ASN A 60 15.70 -18.75 -7.03
CA ASN A 60 16.01 -18.04 -8.25
C ASN A 60 15.08 -18.56 -9.35
N THR A 61 13.85 -18.06 -9.42
CA THR A 61 12.98 -18.25 -10.57
C THR A 61 13.00 -16.95 -11.35
N LYS A 62 13.93 -16.91 -12.31
CA LYS A 62 13.76 -16.13 -13.53
C LYS A 62 12.57 -16.73 -14.29
N GLY A 63 11.37 -16.46 -13.80
CA GLY A 63 10.11 -16.82 -14.43
C GLY A 63 9.33 -15.53 -14.57
N ASP A 64 8.98 -15.19 -15.80
CA ASP A 64 8.18 -14.02 -16.11
C ASP A 64 6.76 -14.27 -15.57
N VAL A 65 6.49 -13.77 -14.35
CA VAL A 65 5.17 -13.88 -13.73
C VAL A 65 4.19 -13.08 -14.57
N ARG A 66 3.22 -13.75 -15.20
CA ARG A 66 2.20 -13.05 -15.99
C ARG A 66 1.32 -12.25 -15.04
N PRO A 67 1.03 -10.99 -15.36
CA PRO A 67 0.18 -10.18 -14.49
C PRO A 67 -1.25 -10.70 -14.35
N SER A 68 -1.72 -11.54 -15.26
CA SER A 68 -2.99 -12.27 -15.11
C SER A 68 -3.06 -13.10 -13.83
N ASP A 69 -1.91 -13.43 -13.25
CA ASP A 69 -1.78 -14.38 -12.15
C ASP A 69 -1.57 -13.67 -10.79
N VAL A 70 -1.53 -12.32 -10.77
CA VAL A 70 -1.59 -11.53 -9.53
C VAL A 70 -3.03 -11.16 -9.22
N ASP A 71 -3.57 -11.81 -8.20
CA ASP A 71 -4.82 -11.44 -7.54
C ASP A 71 -4.69 -9.99 -7.03
N GLU A 72 -5.66 -9.14 -7.35
CA GLU A 72 -5.62 -7.68 -7.25
C GLU A 72 -5.72 -7.14 -5.80
N ASP A 73 -5.65 -8.02 -4.80
CA ASP A 73 -5.90 -7.71 -3.38
C ASP A 73 -4.63 -7.57 -2.53
N LEU A 74 -3.43 -7.71 -3.11
CA LEU A 74 -2.16 -7.64 -2.35
C LEU A 74 -1.34 -6.38 -2.66
N ASP A 75 -1.84 -5.24 -2.20
CA ASP A 75 -1.02 -4.06 -1.94
C ASP A 75 -0.20 -4.26 -0.65
N PHE A 76 0.91 -5.00 -0.76
CA PHE A 76 1.95 -5.04 0.27
C PHE A 76 3.20 -4.32 -0.27
N GLY A 77 3.27 -3.02 -0.01
CA GLY A 77 4.23 -2.06 -0.56
C GLY A 77 5.73 -2.25 -0.22
N ILE A 78 6.33 -3.39 -0.56
CA ILE A 78 7.80 -3.57 -0.56
C ILE A 78 8.34 -4.31 -1.81
N ILE A 79 7.50 -4.83 -2.70
CA ILE A 79 7.96 -5.42 -3.97
C ILE A 79 7.59 -4.46 -5.10
N ARG A 80 8.53 -4.15 -6.00
CA ARG A 80 8.23 -3.31 -7.18
C ARG A 80 6.96 -3.86 -7.82
N PRO A 81 5.85 -3.09 -7.85
CA PRO A 81 4.67 -3.56 -8.54
C PRO A 81 5.15 -3.82 -9.96
N TYR A 82 4.96 -5.05 -10.43
CA TYR A 82 5.01 -5.29 -11.86
C TYR A 82 3.83 -4.49 -12.41
N THR A 83 4.07 -3.22 -12.70
CA THR A 83 3.06 -2.35 -13.28
C THR A 83 2.84 -2.88 -14.68
N ARG A 84 1.71 -3.56 -14.86
CA ARG A 84 1.23 -3.86 -16.21
C ARG A 84 1.18 -2.55 -16.97
N ARG A 85 1.63 -2.57 -18.22
CA ARG A 85 1.46 -1.43 -19.11
C ARG A 85 0.15 -1.49 -19.90
N TRP A 86 -0.60 -2.58 -19.76
CA TRP A 86 -1.88 -2.80 -20.44
C TRP A 86 -3.06 -2.81 -19.49
N ARG A 87 -4.22 -2.36 -19.98
CA ARG A 87 -5.47 -2.26 -19.24
C ARG A 87 -6.30 -3.53 -19.36
N LYS A 88 -7.12 -3.82 -18.34
CA LYS A 88 -8.03 -4.98 -18.33
C LYS A 88 -9.21 -4.84 -19.28
N ASP A 89 -9.56 -3.61 -19.63
CA ASP A 89 -10.66 -3.28 -20.53
C ASP A 89 -10.26 -3.30 -22.02
N LEU A 90 -9.05 -3.77 -22.34
CA LEU A 90 -8.49 -3.84 -23.70
C LEU A 90 -8.35 -2.48 -24.40
N GLN A 91 -8.43 -1.38 -23.68
CA GLN A 91 -8.19 -0.05 -24.22
C GLN A 91 -6.69 0.28 -24.23
N CYS A 92 -6.24 0.98 -25.28
CA CYS A 92 -4.82 1.26 -25.52
C CYS A 92 -4.58 2.64 -26.17
N GLY A 93 -3.33 3.09 -26.14
CA GLY A 93 -2.86 4.34 -26.70
C GLY A 93 -3.03 5.55 -25.77
N LYS A 94 -2.67 6.73 -26.28
CA LYS A 94 -2.62 7.98 -25.49
C LYS A 94 -3.98 8.46 -24.98
N GLN A 95 -5.07 8.06 -25.65
CA GLN A 95 -6.43 8.43 -25.26
C GLN A 95 -6.93 7.65 -24.03
N TYR A 96 -6.26 6.54 -23.70
CA TYR A 96 -6.58 5.67 -22.57
C TYR A 96 -5.32 5.45 -21.72
N PRO A 97 -4.84 6.50 -21.02
CA PRO A 97 -3.59 6.40 -20.26
C PRO A 97 -3.72 5.47 -19.05
N MET A 98 -2.56 5.04 -18.57
CA MET A 98 -2.37 4.37 -17.28
C MET A 98 -2.34 5.41 -16.14
N GLU A 99 -2.27 4.94 -14.89
CA GLU A 99 -2.27 5.81 -13.69
C GLU A 99 -1.07 6.77 -13.64
N ASP A 100 0.06 6.36 -14.22
CA ASP A 100 1.27 7.17 -14.35
C ASP A 100 1.22 8.17 -15.54
N GLY A 101 0.11 8.20 -16.29
CA GLY A 101 -0.07 9.03 -17.48
C GLY A 101 0.59 8.48 -18.74
N SER A 102 1.26 7.32 -18.67
CA SER A 102 1.80 6.66 -19.85
C SER A 102 0.67 6.13 -20.75
N PRO A 103 0.84 6.08 -22.09
CA PRO A 103 -0.15 5.47 -22.97
C PRO A 103 -0.29 3.99 -22.66
N ALA A 104 -1.53 3.49 -22.54
CA ALA A 104 -1.73 2.06 -22.32
C ALA A 104 -1.25 1.24 -23.53
N GLU A 105 -0.57 0.14 -23.25
CA GLU A 105 -0.11 -0.85 -24.21
C GLU A 105 -1.13 -2.00 -24.33
N CYS A 106 -0.87 -2.92 -25.26
CA CYS A 106 -1.53 -4.22 -25.28
C CYS A 106 -0.55 -5.30 -24.80
N ASP A 107 -1.07 -6.32 -24.12
CA ASP A 107 -0.27 -7.44 -23.62
C ASP A 107 0.31 -8.24 -24.81
N PRO A 108 1.65 -8.27 -24.99
CA PRO A 108 2.30 -8.95 -26.10
C PRO A 108 2.09 -10.46 -26.07
N ASP A 109 1.82 -11.03 -24.88
CA ASP A 109 1.60 -12.46 -24.64
C ASP A 109 0.11 -12.81 -24.58
N SER A 110 -0.78 -11.85 -24.84
CA SER A 110 -2.21 -12.09 -24.92
C SER A 110 -2.69 -12.47 -26.31
N TYR A 111 -3.96 -12.87 -26.39
CA TYR A 111 -4.64 -13.08 -27.65
C TYR A 111 -4.90 -11.77 -28.43
N HIS A 112 -4.72 -10.61 -27.80
CA HIS A 112 -5.03 -9.29 -28.36
C HIS A 112 -3.80 -8.36 -28.29
N PRO A 113 -2.72 -8.65 -29.03
CA PRO A 113 -1.43 -7.99 -28.81
C PRO A 113 -1.23 -6.68 -29.59
N CYS A 114 -2.18 -6.28 -30.44
CA CYS A 114 -2.02 -5.10 -31.29
C CYS A 114 -2.98 -3.99 -30.88
N CYS A 115 -2.45 -2.78 -30.72
CA CYS A 115 -3.26 -1.59 -30.47
C CYS A 115 -3.65 -0.93 -31.80
N SER A 116 -4.96 -0.86 -32.08
CA SER A 116 -5.49 -0.12 -33.22
C SER A 116 -5.40 1.40 -33.04
N LEU A 117 -5.58 2.13 -34.14
CA LEU A 117 -5.74 3.59 -34.13
C LEU A 117 -6.92 4.04 -33.26
N HIS A 118 -7.96 3.21 -33.13
CA HIS A 118 -9.16 3.50 -32.32
C HIS A 118 -8.96 3.18 -30.84
N GLY A 119 -7.77 2.74 -30.42
CA GLY A 119 -7.46 2.51 -29.02
C GLY A 119 -7.99 1.19 -28.46
N TRP A 120 -8.11 0.17 -29.30
CA TRP A 120 -8.52 -1.17 -28.89
C TRP A 120 -7.44 -2.20 -29.18
N CYS A 121 -7.23 -3.10 -28.22
CA CYS A 121 -6.38 -4.27 -28.34
C CYS A 121 -7.08 -5.40 -29.09
N ASP A 122 -6.49 -5.89 -30.17
CA ASP A 122 -6.95 -7.08 -30.89
C ASP A 122 -5.80 -7.75 -31.68
N ARG A 123 -6.07 -8.86 -32.37
CA ARG A 123 -5.11 -9.58 -33.23
C ARG A 123 -5.42 -9.52 -34.73
N THR A 124 -6.55 -8.93 -35.10
CA THR A 124 -6.97 -8.94 -36.51
C THR A 124 -6.03 -8.08 -37.37
N PRO A 125 -5.90 -8.37 -38.68
CA PRO A 125 -5.04 -7.57 -39.56
C PRO A 125 -5.36 -6.07 -39.53
N LYS A 126 -6.65 -5.71 -39.36
CA LYS A 126 -7.08 -4.31 -39.19
C LYS A 126 -6.49 -3.62 -37.96
N HIS A 127 -6.11 -4.37 -36.93
CA HIS A 127 -5.50 -3.85 -35.71
C HIS A 127 -3.97 -3.94 -35.70
N CYS A 128 -3.38 -4.85 -36.49
CA CYS A 128 -1.92 -5.09 -36.49
C CYS A 128 -1.18 -4.54 -37.73
N GLU A 129 -1.86 -4.40 -38.88
CA GLU A 129 -1.26 -4.06 -40.18
C GLU A 129 -1.75 -2.71 -40.75
N CYS A 130 -2.49 -1.96 -39.95
CA CYS A 130 -2.94 -0.62 -40.29
C CYS A 130 -1.82 0.43 -40.18
N THR A 131 -2.00 1.56 -40.86
CA THR A 131 -1.11 2.71 -40.69
C THR A 131 -1.30 3.31 -39.29
N GLY A 132 -0.27 3.24 -38.45
CA GLY A 132 -0.25 3.85 -37.13
C GLY A 132 -0.72 2.96 -35.97
N CYS A 133 -1.08 1.69 -36.20
CA CYS A 133 -1.20 0.73 -35.10
C CYS A 133 0.17 0.22 -34.63
N ILE A 134 0.16 -0.33 -33.41
CA ILE A 134 1.35 -0.84 -32.74
C ILE A 134 1.13 -2.32 -32.45
N ASP A 135 2.02 -3.16 -32.96
CA ASP A 135 2.05 -4.61 -32.67
C ASP A 135 3.11 -4.88 -31.59
N PHE A 136 2.66 -5.13 -30.36
CA PHE A 136 3.56 -5.28 -29.21
C PHE A 136 4.36 -6.59 -29.21
N ARG A 137 4.06 -7.56 -30.09
CA ARG A 137 4.86 -8.79 -30.24
C ARG A 137 6.23 -8.55 -30.85
N LYS A 138 6.39 -7.44 -31.60
CA LYS A 138 7.60 -7.19 -32.40
C LYS A 138 8.77 -6.65 -31.58
N GLY A 139 8.60 -6.47 -30.26
CA GLY A 139 9.62 -5.88 -29.39
C GLY A 139 9.92 -4.41 -29.72
N PRO A 140 10.70 -3.70 -28.90
CA PRO A 140 11.09 -2.34 -29.20
C PRO A 140 12.03 -2.31 -30.42
N ILE A 141 11.69 -1.47 -31.40
CA ILE A 141 12.59 -1.01 -32.48
C ILE A 141 13.57 0.03 -31.95
#